data_AF-A0AAV3ZC16-F1
#
_entry.id   AF-A0AAV3ZC16-F1
#
_cell.length_a   1.000
_cell.length_b   1.000
_cell.length_c   1.000
_cell.angle_alpha   90.00
_cell.angle_beta   90.00
_cell.angle_gamma   90.00
#
_symmetry.space_group_name_H-M   'P 1'
#
loop_
_entity.id
_entity.type
_entity.pdbx_description
1 polymer ?
#
loop_
_entity_poly.entity_id
_entity_poly.type
_entity_poly.pdbx_seq_one_letter_code
_entity_poly.pdbx_strand_id
1 'polypeptide(L)'
;MSIIGPCCLLFHHRLCISIARNLGDIKQSKNAAIPSTENCETDSKCCIYSDPEVKRSIERVTKTLKDLYATFQKSCTKCNQKLKDEAQRDEWSSWGAWGSCDVSCGQNGRRQRERQCVRLPAQERGDSCEGQAVQVARCPAMAPCQ
;
A
#
# COMPACT_ATOMS: atom_id res chain seq x y z
N MET A 1 -22.13 -9.00 7.19
CA MET A 1 -21.38 -7.75 7.42
C MET A 1 -20.58 -7.46 6.18
N SER A 2 -21.24 -6.78 5.24
CA SER A 2 -20.63 -6.22 4.05
C SER A 2 -20.13 -4.82 4.37
N ILE A 3 -18.92 -4.49 3.95
CA ILE A 3 -18.54 -3.35 3.08
C ILE A 3 -17.06 -3.63 2.74
N ILE A 4 -16.85 -4.52 1.78
CA ILE A 4 -15.61 -4.51 1.01
C ILE A 4 -15.77 -3.30 0.09
N GLY A 5 -15.00 -2.24 0.33
CA GLY A 5 -15.04 -1.03 -0.48
C GLY A 5 -14.84 -1.35 -1.98
N PRO A 6 -15.69 -0.89 -2.91
CA PRO A 6 -15.94 -1.63 -4.16
C PRO A 6 -15.08 -1.26 -5.37
N CYS A 7 -14.17 -0.29 -5.31
CA CYS A 7 -13.78 0.39 -6.56
C CYS A 7 -12.43 0.03 -7.22
N CYS A 8 -11.57 -0.83 -6.67
CA CYS A 8 -10.21 -0.97 -7.25
C CYS A 8 -9.67 -2.40 -7.47
N LEU A 9 -10.20 -3.43 -6.81
CA LEU A 9 -9.43 -4.67 -6.64
C LEU A 9 -9.58 -5.76 -7.70
N LEU A 10 -10.58 -5.75 -8.58
CA LEU A 10 -10.81 -6.91 -9.48
C LEU A 10 -10.73 -6.61 -10.97
N PHE A 11 -11.18 -5.43 -11.43
CA PHE A 11 -11.16 -5.11 -12.86
C PHE A 11 -9.81 -4.57 -13.37
N HIS A 12 -9.06 -3.85 -12.53
CA HIS A 12 -7.83 -3.17 -12.99
C HIS A 12 -6.60 -4.08 -13.04
N HIS A 13 -6.47 -5.09 -12.17
CA HIS A 13 -5.25 -5.92 -12.13
C HIS A 13 -5.10 -6.82 -13.38
N ARG A 14 -6.18 -7.43 -13.85
CA ARG A 14 -6.19 -8.24 -15.08
C ARG A 14 -5.97 -7.38 -16.32
N LEU A 15 -6.55 -6.19 -16.35
CA LEU A 15 -6.38 -5.24 -17.44
C LEU A 15 -4.94 -4.71 -17.50
N CYS A 16 -4.32 -4.42 -16.36
CA CYS A 16 -2.92 -3.96 -16.31
C CYS A 16 -1.92 -5.03 -16.73
N ILE A 17 -2.13 -6.28 -16.31
CA ILE A 17 -1.28 -7.40 -16.76
C ILE A 17 -1.47 -7.65 -18.27
N SER A 18 -2.72 -7.59 -18.77
CA SER A 18 -3.01 -7.78 -20.19
C SER A 18 -2.40 -6.65 -21.04
N ILE A 19 -2.51 -5.40 -20.59
CA ILE A 19 -1.90 -4.25 -21.28
C ILE A 19 -0.38 -4.29 -21.21
N ALA A 20 0.23 -4.70 -20.07
CA ALA A 20 1.67 -4.84 -19.94
C ALA A 20 2.24 -5.94 -20.87
N ARG A 21 1.53 -7.06 -21.03
CA ARG A 21 1.90 -8.11 -21.99
C ARG A 21 1.78 -7.62 -23.43
N ASN A 22 0.64 -7.04 -23.80
CA ASN A 22 0.44 -6.49 -25.14
C ASN A 22 1.47 -5.39 -25.47
N LEU A 23 1.88 -4.56 -24.52
CA LEU A 23 2.96 -3.58 -24.71
C LEU A 23 4.35 -4.22 -24.82
N GLY A 24 4.58 -5.36 -24.17
CA GLY A 24 5.77 -6.19 -24.37
C GLY A 24 5.82 -6.81 -25.77
N ASP A 25 4.69 -7.30 -26.26
CA ASP A 25 4.52 -7.87 -27.60
C ASP A 25 4.65 -6.79 -28.68
N ILE A 26 4.14 -5.57 -28.46
CA ILE A 26 4.33 -4.41 -29.35
C ILE A 26 5.80 -3.96 -29.38
N LYS A 27 6.52 -4.07 -28.25
CA LYS A 27 7.98 -3.85 -28.20
C LYS A 27 8.75 -4.92 -28.97
N GLN A 28 8.30 -6.17 -28.98
CA GLN A 28 8.90 -7.26 -29.77
C GLN A 28 8.52 -7.18 -31.26
N SER A 29 7.32 -6.71 -31.58
CA SER A 29 6.82 -6.53 -32.96
C SER A 29 7.58 -5.46 -33.74
N LYS A 30 8.34 -4.57 -33.07
CA LYS A 30 9.30 -3.67 -33.74
C LYS A 30 10.40 -4.41 -34.50
N ASN A 31 10.60 -5.71 -34.23
CA ASN A 31 11.66 -6.54 -34.81
C ASN A 31 11.11 -7.69 -35.69
N ALA A 32 9.79 -7.79 -35.92
CA ALA A 32 9.20 -8.82 -36.78
C ALA A 32 8.81 -8.21 -38.14
N ALA A 33 9.34 -8.78 -39.21
CA ALA A 33 9.47 -8.14 -40.51
C ALA A 33 8.35 -8.55 -41.52
N ILE A 34 8.01 -7.61 -42.46
CA ILE A 34 7.70 -7.80 -43.92
C ILE A 34 6.26 -8.27 -44.31
N PRO A 35 5.64 -7.96 -45.50
CA PRO A 35 6.13 -7.44 -46.81
C PRO A 35 5.36 -6.28 -47.54
N SER A 36 6.06 -5.69 -48.54
CA SER A 36 5.63 -5.03 -49.82
C SER A 36 4.49 -4.00 -49.80
N THR A 37 4.73 -2.75 -50.21
CA THR A 37 4.87 -2.30 -51.62
C THR A 37 5.90 -1.15 -51.76
N GLU A 38 6.70 -0.99 -52.82
CA GLU A 38 6.92 -1.68 -54.11
C GLU A 38 8.32 -1.22 -54.58
N ASN A 39 9.31 -2.11 -54.71
CA ASN A 39 10.73 -1.77 -54.98
C ASN A 39 11.31 -0.64 -54.10
N CYS A 40 11.57 -0.94 -52.81
CA CYS A 40 12.51 -0.17 -52.01
C CYS A 40 13.91 -0.81 -52.13
N GLU A 41 14.80 -0.23 -52.93
CA GLU A 41 16.21 -0.60 -52.95
C GLU A 41 16.97 0.07 -51.79
N THR A 42 17.59 -0.80 -50.98
CA THR A 42 18.66 -0.58 -50.00
C THR A 42 18.32 0.02 -48.62
N ASP A 43 18.64 -0.79 -47.61
CA ASP A 43 18.83 -0.51 -46.18
C ASP A 43 17.61 -0.38 -45.27
N SER A 44 17.08 -1.56 -44.89
CA SER A 44 16.69 -1.94 -43.50
C SER A 44 15.75 -1.01 -42.70
N LYS A 45 15.16 0.01 -43.33
CA LYS A 45 14.22 0.95 -42.73
C LYS A 45 12.94 0.90 -43.56
N CYS A 46 11.83 0.55 -42.91
CA CYS A 46 10.51 0.53 -43.55
C CYS A 46 10.25 1.92 -44.18
N CYS A 47 9.96 1.99 -45.49
CA CYS A 47 9.81 3.23 -46.25
C CYS A 47 8.72 4.16 -45.67
N ILE A 48 7.76 3.58 -44.96
CA ILE A 48 6.70 4.24 -44.17
C ILE A 48 7.26 5.15 -43.05
N TYR A 49 8.44 4.85 -42.49
CA TYR A 49 9.08 5.68 -41.46
C TYR A 49 9.72 6.97 -42.00
N SER A 50 9.90 7.07 -43.32
CA SER A 50 10.48 8.25 -43.98
C SER A 50 9.43 9.33 -44.25
N ASP A 51 8.14 8.99 -44.24
CA ASP A 51 7.06 9.95 -44.38
C ASP A 51 6.96 10.83 -43.11
N PRO A 52 7.08 12.17 -43.22
CA PRO A 52 7.08 13.07 -42.08
C PRO A 52 5.72 13.18 -41.36
N GLU A 53 4.60 12.85 -42.00
CA GLU A 53 3.27 12.78 -41.39
C GLU A 53 3.07 11.48 -40.62
N VAL A 54 3.55 10.37 -41.18
CA VAL A 54 3.50 9.06 -40.51
C VAL A 54 4.39 9.06 -39.27
N LYS A 55 5.61 9.61 -39.37
CA LYS A 55 6.51 9.79 -38.21
C LYS A 55 5.85 10.60 -37.10
N ARG A 56 5.25 11.76 -37.44
CA ARG A 56 4.52 12.61 -36.47
C ARG A 56 3.34 11.88 -35.85
N SER A 57 2.65 11.02 -36.60
CA SER A 57 1.51 10.24 -36.09
C SER A 57 1.97 9.15 -35.12
N ILE A 58 3.06 8.46 -35.42
CA ILE A 58 3.67 7.46 -34.53
C ILE A 58 4.17 8.11 -33.23
N GLU A 59 4.79 9.29 -33.31
CA GLU A 59 5.24 10.05 -32.15
C GLU A 59 4.06 10.48 -31.27
N ARG A 60 2.94 10.93 -31.87
CA ARG A 60 1.70 11.25 -31.14
C ARG A 60 1.14 10.05 -30.40
N VAL A 61 0.97 8.91 -31.08
CA VAL A 61 0.47 7.67 -30.46
C VAL A 61 1.39 7.18 -29.35
N THR A 62 2.70 7.20 -29.58
CA THR A 62 3.70 6.79 -28.58
C THR A 62 3.67 7.71 -27.35
N LYS A 63 3.49 9.02 -27.56
CA LYS A 63 3.34 10.00 -26.47
C LYS A 63 2.07 9.74 -25.67
N THR A 64 0.92 9.55 -26.33
CA THR A 64 -0.34 9.23 -25.65
C THR A 64 -0.23 7.95 -24.81
N LEU A 65 0.42 6.90 -25.34
CA LEU A 65 0.65 5.66 -24.59
C LEU A 65 1.55 5.88 -23.36
N LYS A 66 2.60 6.69 -23.49
CA LYS A 66 3.48 7.05 -22.36
C LYS A 66 2.72 7.86 -21.29
N ASP A 67 1.91 8.82 -21.72
CA ASP A 67 1.12 9.68 -20.81
C ASP A 67 0.05 8.86 -20.07
N LEU A 68 -0.60 7.92 -20.77
CA LEU A 68 -1.53 6.96 -20.18
C LEU A 68 -0.83 6.10 -19.12
N TYR A 69 0.36 5.57 -19.45
CA TYR A 69 1.15 4.75 -18.53
C TYR A 69 1.62 5.55 -17.30
N ALA A 70 2.08 6.79 -17.49
CA ALA A 70 2.49 7.66 -16.39
C ALA A 70 1.30 8.02 -15.48
N THR A 71 0.12 8.24 -16.06
CA THR A 71 -1.12 8.49 -15.30
C THR A 71 -1.49 7.26 -14.47
N PHE A 72 -1.38 6.07 -15.07
CA PHE A 72 -1.60 4.81 -14.38
C PHE A 72 -0.59 4.61 -13.22
N GLN A 73 0.70 4.84 -13.46
CA GLN A 73 1.73 4.75 -12.42
C GLN A 73 1.45 5.70 -11.25
N LYS A 74 1.06 6.96 -11.52
CA LYS A 74 0.68 7.93 -10.47
C LYS A 74 -0.53 7.46 -9.66
N SER A 75 -1.52 6.85 -10.30
CA SER A 75 -2.67 6.28 -9.61
C SER A 75 -2.26 5.11 -8.71
N CYS A 76 -1.38 4.23 -9.20
CA CYS A 76 -0.84 3.10 -8.45
C CYS A 76 0.01 3.54 -7.25
N THR A 77 0.90 4.52 -7.41
CA THR A 77 1.71 5.05 -6.30
C THR A 77 0.84 5.73 -5.25
N LYS A 78 -0.19 6.49 -5.64
CA LYS A 78 -1.15 7.09 -4.71
C LYS A 78 -1.93 6.04 -3.93
N CYS A 79 -2.34 4.95 -4.57
CA CYS A 79 -3.01 3.83 -3.90
C CYS A 79 -2.07 3.12 -2.92
N ASN A 80 -0.84 2.80 -3.34
CA ASN A 80 0.16 2.19 -2.46
C ASN A 80 0.56 3.09 -1.29
N GLN A 81 0.63 4.40 -1.50
CA GLN A 81 0.89 5.36 -0.44
C GLN A 81 -0.29 5.37 0.55
N LYS A 82 -1.53 5.37 0.06
CA LYS A 82 -2.70 5.26 0.92
C LYS A 82 -2.72 3.97 1.76
N LEU A 83 -2.29 2.84 1.18
CA LEU A 83 -2.12 1.58 1.91
C LEU A 83 -0.99 1.64 2.96
N LYS A 84 0.04 2.44 2.72
CA LYS A 84 1.13 2.70 3.67
C LYS A 84 0.77 3.75 4.73
N ASP A 85 -0.16 4.66 4.43
CA ASP A 85 -0.64 5.66 5.38
C ASP A 85 -1.74 5.06 6.27
N GLU A 86 -2.48 4.08 5.75
CA GLU A 86 -3.28 3.11 6.52
C GLU A 86 -2.41 2.08 7.26
N ALA A 87 -1.08 2.25 7.28
CA ALA A 87 -0.18 1.45 8.10
C ALA A 87 -0.61 1.57 9.56
N GLN A 88 -1.33 0.55 9.99
CA GLN A 88 -0.95 -0.29 11.11
C GLN A 88 -0.17 0.46 12.18
N ARG A 89 -0.85 1.40 12.83
CA ARG A 89 -0.29 2.10 13.98
C ARG A 89 -0.49 1.20 15.18
N ASP A 90 0.59 0.94 15.89
CA ASP A 90 0.55 0.30 17.18
C ASP A 90 0.28 1.40 18.22
N GLU A 91 -0.87 1.32 18.89
CA GLU A 91 -1.31 2.26 19.90
C GLU A 91 -1.65 1.51 21.19
N TRP A 92 -1.44 2.18 22.33
CA TRP A 92 -1.85 1.61 23.60
C TRP A 92 -3.38 1.59 23.72
N SER A 93 -3.94 0.45 24.11
CA SER A 93 -5.31 0.39 24.60
C SER A 93 -5.50 1.30 25.81
N SER A 94 -6.75 1.60 26.15
CA SER A 94 -7.06 2.15 27.46
C SER A 94 -6.48 1.25 28.55
N TRP A 95 -6.05 1.86 29.65
CA TRP A 95 -5.63 1.13 30.83
C TRP A 95 -6.79 0.30 31.38
N GLY A 96 -6.50 -0.95 31.72
CA GLY A 96 -7.39 -1.78 32.52
C GLY A 96 -7.63 -1.18 33.91
N ALA A 97 -8.58 -1.76 34.63
CA ALA A 97 -8.83 -1.41 36.01
C ALA A 97 -7.58 -1.67 36.88
N TRP A 98 -7.43 -0.89 37.95
CA TRP A 98 -6.47 -1.21 38.98
C TRP A 98 -6.85 -2.53 39.65
N GLY A 99 -5.89 -3.46 39.74
CA GLY A 99 -6.02 -4.64 40.57
C GLY A 99 -6.12 -4.30 42.05
N SER A 100 -6.45 -5.31 42.85
CA SER A 100 -6.47 -5.21 44.31
C SER A 100 -5.08 -4.89 44.85
N CYS A 101 -5.06 -4.35 46.06
CA CYS A 101 -3.84 -4.20 46.83
C CYS A 101 -3.26 -5.56 47.18
N ASP A 102 -1.94 -5.68 47.07
CA ASP A 102 -1.17 -6.83 47.54
C ASP A 102 -1.29 -7.05 49.06
N VAL A 103 -1.61 -5.98 49.81
CA VAL A 103 -1.91 -6.01 51.24
C VAL A 103 -3.37 -5.68 51.52
N SER A 104 -3.88 -6.21 52.64
CA SER A 104 -5.25 -5.96 53.11
C SER A 104 -5.38 -4.78 54.08
N CYS A 105 -4.27 -4.22 54.57
CA CYS A 105 -4.23 -3.13 55.55
C CYS A 105 -2.98 -2.25 55.39
N GLY A 106 -3.01 -1.07 55.98
CA GLY A 106 -1.91 -0.09 55.94
C GLY A 106 -1.78 0.64 54.60
N GLN A 107 -0.69 1.40 54.45
CA GLN A 107 -0.44 2.24 53.26
C GLN A 107 0.72 1.74 52.38
N ASN A 108 1.39 0.67 52.81
CA ASN A 108 2.59 0.17 52.15
C ASN A 108 2.30 -0.77 50.98
N GLY A 109 1.01 -0.97 50.67
CA GLY A 109 0.57 -1.80 49.56
C GLY A 109 0.85 -1.20 48.20
N ARG A 110 0.91 -2.09 47.20
CA ARG A 110 0.95 -1.75 45.79
C ARG A 110 -0.22 -2.40 45.06
N ARG A 111 -0.64 -1.73 44.01
CA ARG A 111 -1.61 -2.22 43.04
C ARG A 111 -1.05 -2.02 41.64
N GLN A 112 -1.46 -2.88 40.73
CA GLN A 112 -1.02 -2.83 39.33
C GLN A 112 -2.20 -2.73 38.38
N ARG A 113 -1.98 -2.13 37.21
CA ARG A 113 -2.89 -2.15 36.08
C ARG A 113 -2.12 -2.41 34.81
N GLU A 114 -2.81 -2.95 33.82
CA GLU A 114 -2.20 -3.36 32.55
C GLU A 114 -2.94 -2.72 31.38
N ARG A 115 -2.25 -2.58 30.26
CA ARG A 115 -2.80 -2.18 28.97
C ARG A 115 -2.16 -3.02 27.87
N GLN A 116 -2.82 -3.12 26.74
CA GLN A 116 -2.35 -3.90 25.61
C GLN A 116 -1.90 -2.98 24.49
N CYS A 117 -0.81 -3.36 23.82
CA CYS A 117 -0.45 -2.73 22.55
C CYS A 117 -1.38 -3.29 21.48
N VAL A 118 -2.16 -2.43 20.85
CA VAL A 118 -3.13 -2.80 19.84
C VAL A 118 -2.78 -2.16 18.50
N ARG A 119 -3.00 -2.93 17.46
CA ARG A 119 -2.68 -2.61 16.09
C ARG A 119 -3.94 -2.13 15.37
N LEU A 120 -4.03 -0.85 15.09
CA LEU A 120 -5.21 -0.26 14.45
C LEU A 120 -5.08 -0.26 12.92
N PRO A 121 -6.19 -0.47 12.17
CA PRO A 121 -7.57 -0.62 12.63
C PRO A 121 -7.99 -2.06 12.98
N ALA A 122 -7.12 -3.05 12.76
CA ALA A 122 -7.45 -4.47 12.92
C ALA A 122 -7.73 -4.90 14.38
N GLN A 123 -7.37 -4.06 15.35
CA GLN A 123 -7.44 -4.32 16.79
C GLN A 123 -6.74 -5.64 17.17
N GLU A 124 -5.67 -5.96 16.45
CA GLU A 124 -4.81 -7.10 16.71
C GLU A 124 -3.73 -6.75 17.74
N ARG A 125 -2.98 -7.73 18.21
CA ARG A 125 -1.82 -7.46 19.08
C ARG A 125 -0.76 -6.69 18.28
N GLY A 126 -0.41 -5.50 18.77
CA GLY A 126 0.72 -4.72 18.29
C GLY A 126 2.01 -5.09 18.99
N ASP A 127 3.15 -4.78 18.38
CA ASP A 127 4.49 -5.16 18.85
C ASP A 127 5.42 -3.95 19.08
N SER A 128 5.01 -2.74 18.66
CA SER A 128 5.86 -1.56 18.58
C SER A 128 5.42 -0.37 19.46
N CYS A 129 4.58 -0.57 20.48
CA CYS A 129 4.15 0.54 21.35
C CYS A 129 5.29 0.99 22.28
N GLU A 130 5.62 2.28 22.27
CA GLU A 130 6.61 2.86 23.17
C GLU A 130 6.05 3.06 24.59
N GLY A 131 6.81 2.65 25.61
CA GLY A 131 6.45 2.76 27.03
C GLY A 131 6.08 1.42 27.68
N GLN A 132 5.56 1.47 28.91
CA GLN A 132 5.30 0.26 29.71
C GLN A 132 3.88 -0.29 29.51
N ALA A 133 3.74 -1.61 29.41
CA ALA A 133 2.45 -2.32 29.38
C ALA A 133 1.81 -2.44 30.77
N VAL A 134 2.63 -2.38 31.82
CA VAL A 134 2.20 -2.52 33.21
C VAL A 134 2.55 -1.24 33.96
N GLN A 135 1.62 -0.77 34.80
CA GLN A 135 1.86 0.33 35.72
C GLN A 135 1.59 -0.12 37.14
N VAL A 136 2.50 0.23 38.05
CA VAL A 136 2.40 -0.04 39.48
C VAL A 136 2.22 1.29 40.22
N ALA A 137 1.30 1.32 41.18
CA ALA A 137 1.07 2.47 42.06
C ALA A 137 0.90 2.01 43.50
N ARG A 138 1.09 2.94 44.45
CA ARG A 138 0.73 2.70 45.85
C ARG A 138 -0.77 2.51 45.99
N CYS A 139 -1.13 1.73 47.00
CA CYS A 139 -2.51 1.57 47.41
C CYS A 139 -3.10 2.88 47.93
N PRO A 140 -4.41 3.10 47.72
CA PRO A 140 -5.12 4.15 48.44
C PRO A 140 -5.02 3.91 49.95
N ALA A 141 -5.28 4.93 50.77
CA ALA A 141 -5.23 4.79 52.23
C ALA A 141 -6.26 3.74 52.69
N MET A 142 -5.77 2.67 53.34
CA MET A 142 -6.57 1.60 53.91
C MET A 142 -6.52 1.66 55.44
N ALA A 143 -7.39 0.89 56.09
CA ALA A 143 -7.36 0.76 57.55
C ALA A 143 -5.96 0.32 58.03
N PRO A 144 -5.44 0.89 59.13
CA PRO A 144 -4.17 0.46 59.69
C PRO A 144 -4.23 -1.03 60.06
N CYS A 145 -3.09 -1.71 59.92
CA CYS A 145 -2.96 -3.08 60.40
C CYS A 145 -3.06 -3.09 61.93
N GLN A 146 -3.85 -4.02 62.46
CA GLN A 146 -4.10 -4.18 63.90
C GLN A 146 -3.12 -5.16 64.51
#